data_AF-A0A382M069-F1
#
_entry.id   AF-A0A382M069-F1
#
_cell.length_a   1.000
_cell.length_b   1.000
_cell.length_c   1.000
_cell.angle_alpha   90.00
_cell.angle_beta   90.00
_cell.angle_gamma   90.00
#
_symmetry.space_group_name_H-M   'P 1'
#
loop_
_entity.id
_entity.type
_entity.pdbx_description
1 polymer ?
#
loop_
_entity_poly.entity_id
_entity_poly.type
_entity_poly.pdbx_seq_one_letter_code
_entity_poly.pdbx_strand_id
1 'polypeptide(L)' 'VATSNAIKYCEAKPIFLDVDRETLGLSHHSLAKFLKNNCEVRDDGFCWNKVSNKKVSACLPMHTFGFPVKINKIN' A
#
# COMPACT_ATOMS: atom_id res chain seq x y z
N VAL A 1 -11.31 -5.48 9.35
CA VAL A 1 -11.77 -4.08 9.53
C VAL A 1 -10.76 -3.21 10.28
N ALA A 2 -10.15 -3.70 11.38
CA ALA A 2 -9.27 -2.91 12.25
C ALA A 2 -8.17 -2.12 11.53
N THR A 3 -7.48 -2.73 10.55
CA THR A 3 -6.39 -2.10 9.78
C THR A 3 -6.80 -0.79 9.11
N SER A 4 -7.90 -0.78 8.35
CA SER A 4 -8.40 0.43 7.68
C SER A 4 -8.94 1.46 8.66
N ASN A 5 -9.52 1.01 9.78
CA ASN A 5 -9.99 1.91 10.84
C ASN A 5 -8.81 2.63 11.51
N ALA A 6 -7.72 1.92 11.80
CA ALA A 6 -6.52 2.52 12.36
C ALA A 6 -5.96 3.62 11.44
N ILE A 7 -5.88 3.36 10.13
CA ILE A 7 -5.48 4.36 9.13
C ILE A 7 -6.42 5.58 9.19
N LYS A 8 -7.74 5.34 9.28
CA LYS A 8 -8.73 6.41 9.34
C LYS A 8 -8.66 7.23 10.63
N TYR A 9 -8.36 6.61 11.76
CA TYR A 9 -8.16 7.29 13.04
C TYR A 9 -6.91 8.16 13.07
N CYS A 10 -5.91 7.85 12.25
CA CYS A 10 -4.76 8.74 11.99
C CYS A 10 -5.04 9.79 10.91
N GLU A 11 -6.31 10.08 10.62
CA GLU A 11 -6.78 11.04 9.60
C GLU A 11 -6.27 10.78 8.17
N ALA A 12 -5.75 9.58 7.91
CA ALA A 12 -5.30 9.16 6.59
C ALA A 12 -6.43 8.48 5.80
N LYS A 13 -6.22 8.33 4.49
CA LYS A 13 -7.15 7.64 3.59
C LYS A 13 -6.53 6.31 3.15
N PRO A 14 -7.11 5.14 3.50
CA PRO A 14 -6.61 3.86 3.03
C PRO A 14 -6.80 3.72 1.51
N ILE A 15 -5.85 3.05 0.86
CA ILE A 15 -5.94 2.63 -0.53
C ILE A 15 -5.87 1.11 -0.53
N PHE A 16 -6.90 0.47 -1.07
CA PHE A 16 -6.96 -0.98 -1.17
C PHE A 16 -6.32 -1.44 -2.47
N LEU A 17 -5.46 -2.44 -2.35
CA LEU A 17 -4.78 -3.10 -3.46
C LEU A 17 -5.07 -4.60 -3.39
N ASP A 18 -4.88 -5.26 -4.53
CA ASP A 18 -5.16 -6.68 -4.66
C ASP A 18 -4.18 -7.57 -3.87
N VAL A 19 -4.58 -8.81 -3.62
CA VAL A 19 -3.81 -9.79 -2.86
C VAL A 19 -3.09 -10.79 -3.76
N ASP A 20 -2.01 -11.37 -3.25
CA ASP A 20 -1.35 -12.52 -3.87
C ASP A 20 -2.10 -13.81 -3.47
N ARG A 21 -2.45 -14.65 -4.44
CA ARG A 21 -3.29 -15.84 -4.22
C ARG A 21 -2.65 -16.86 -3.28
N GLU A 22 -1.31 -16.93 -3.24
CA GLU A 22 -0.59 -17.91 -2.42
C GLU A 22 -0.52 -17.48 -0.95
N THR A 23 -0.30 -16.19 -0.70
CA THR A 23 -0.12 -15.66 0.66
C THR A 23 -1.38 -15.05 1.26
N LEU A 24 -2.36 -14.74 0.40
CA LEU A 24 -3.55 -13.93 0.72
C LEU A 24 -3.23 -12.55 1.32
N GLY A 25 -1.97 -12.12 1.26
CA GLY A 25 -1.53 -10.81 1.67
C GLY A 25 -1.26 -9.92 0.46
N LEU A 26 -0.68 -8.74 0.69
CA LEU A 26 -0.51 -7.72 -0.34
C LEU A 26 0.27 -8.22 -1.57
N SER A 27 -0.29 -8.08 -2.76
CA SER A 27 0.39 -8.43 -4.02
C SER A 27 1.46 -7.40 -4.37
N HIS A 28 2.71 -7.86 -4.45
CA HIS A 28 3.84 -7.04 -4.88
C HIS A 28 3.68 -6.50 -6.31
N HIS A 29 3.08 -7.29 -7.21
CA HIS A 29 2.77 -6.84 -8.56
C HIS A 29 1.74 -5.72 -8.56
N SER A 30 0.68 -5.84 -7.77
CA SER A 30 -0.37 -4.83 -7.66
C SER A 30 0.15 -3.54 -7.04
N LEU A 31 1.01 -3.65 -6.02
CA LEU A 31 1.70 -2.50 -5.43
C LEU A 31 2.60 -1.77 -6.44
N ALA A 32 3.48 -2.50 -7.13
CA ALA A 32 4.38 -1.91 -8.13
C ALA A 32 3.59 -1.23 -9.26
N LYS A 33 2.54 -1.88 -9.75
CA LYS A 33 1.65 -1.31 -10.78
C LYS A 33 0.94 -0.05 -10.28
N PHE A 34 0.44 -0.06 -9.04
CA PHE A 34 -0.21 1.11 -8.45
C PHE A 34 0.76 2.30 -8.35
N LEU A 35 1.96 2.09 -7.78
CA LEU A 35 2.96 3.13 -7.60
C LEU A 35 3.38 3.71 -8.96
N LYS A 36 3.73 2.86 -9.93
CA LYS A 36 4.14 3.28 -11.27
C LYS A 36 3.07 4.11 -11.99
N ASN A 37 1.82 3.68 -11.91
CA ASN A 37 0.75 4.29 -12.71
C ASN A 37 0.12 5.50 -12.03
N ASN A 38 0.07 5.53 -10.69
CA ASN A 38 -0.73 6.51 -9.94
C ASN A 38 0.11 7.45 -9.08
N CYS A 39 1.39 7.16 -8.88
CA CYS A 39 2.25 7.96 -8.02
C CYS A 39 3.46 8.53 -8.76
N GLU A 40 4.04 9.55 -8.15
CA GLU A 40 5.28 10.20 -8.60
C GLU A 40 6.07 10.66 -7.37
N VAL A 41 7.39 10.72 -7.49
CA VAL A 41 8.23 11.39 -6.50
C VAL A 41 8.37 12.85 -6.92
N ARG A 42 8.06 13.78 -6.01
CA ARG A 42 8.16 15.23 -6.26
C ARG A 42 9.45 15.79 -5.67
N ASP A 43 9.69 17.08 -5.91
CA ASP A 43 10.91 17.79 -5.47
C ASP A 43 11.12 17.79 -3.94
N ASP A 44 10.06 17.58 -3.17
CA ASP A 44 10.11 17.40 -1.71
C ASP A 44 10.62 16.01 -1.28
N GLY A 45 10.95 15.14 -2.24
CA GLY A 45 11.42 13.78 -2.02
C GLY A 45 10.32 12.80 -1.59
N PHE A 46 9.05 13.21 -1.57
CA PHE A 46 7.94 12.35 -1.16
C PHE A 46 7.21 11.74 -2.35
N CYS A 47 6.59 10.58 -2.12
CA CYS A 47 5.72 9.92 -3.07
C CYS A 47 4.30 10.49 -2.97
N TRP A 48 3.78 11.00 -4.08
CA TRP A 48 2.47 11.63 -4.17
C TRP A 48 1.56 10.88 -5.13
N ASN A 49 0.31 10.69 -4.76
CA ASN A 49 -0.71 10.23 -5.69
C ASN A 49 -1.10 11.37 -6.64
N LYS A 50 -0.96 11.14 -7.95
CA LYS A 50 -1.17 12.13 -9.02
C LYS A 50 -2.62 12.62 -9.12
N VAL A 51 -3.59 11.79 -8.73
CA VAL A 51 -5.03 12.11 -8.86
C VAL A 51 -5.54 12.80 -7.60
N SER A 52 -5.30 12.21 -6.42
CA SER A 52 -5.83 12.76 -5.17
C SER A 52 -4.98 13.88 -4.58
N ASN A 53 -3.77 14.10 -5.12
CA ASN A 53 -2.78 15.04 -4.56
C ASN A 53 -2.47 14.76 -3.08
N LYS A 54 -2.51 13.48 -2.67
CA LYS A 54 -2.20 13.06 -1.30
C LYS A 54 -0.88 12.33 -1.28
N LYS A 55 -0.10 12.57 -0.22
CA LYS A 55 1.14 11.84 0.05
C LYS A 55 0.83 10.38 0.37
N VAL A 56 1.58 9.47 -0.25
CA VAL A 56 1.60 8.04 0.11
C VAL A 56 2.71 7.87 1.13
N SER A 57 2.34 7.76 2.41
CA SER A 57 3.29 7.76 3.53
C SER A 57 3.68 6.38 4.04
N ALA A 58 2.85 5.36 3.82
CA ALA A 58 3.07 4.03 4.35
C ALA A 58 2.43 2.95 3.48
N CYS A 59 3.01 1.74 3.55
CA CYS A 59 2.43 0.51 3.05
C CYS A 59 2.20 -0.43 4.25
N LEU A 60 1.03 -1.06 4.32
CA LEU A 60 0.65 -1.89 5.46
C LEU A 60 0.26 -3.30 5.01
N PRO A 61 1.24 -4.18 4.74
CA PRO A 61 0.97 -5.58 4.42
C PRO A 61 0.45 -6.33 5.64
N MET A 62 -0.48 -7.26 5.43
CA MET A 62 -1.02 -8.14 6.47
C MET A 62 -0.59 -9.59 6.22
N HIS A 63 -0.14 -10.30 7.25
CA HIS A 63 0.08 -11.75 7.22
C HIS A 63 -1.25 -12.48 7.43
N THR A 64 -2.07 -12.51 6.40
CA THR A 64 -3.43 -13.06 6.45
C THR A 64 -3.40 -14.52 6.91
N PHE A 65 -4.18 -14.86 7.94
CA PHE A 65 -4.19 -16.17 8.60
C PHE A 65 -2.82 -16.67 9.09
N GLY A 66 -1.85 -15.77 9.30
CA GLY A 66 -0.49 -16.14 9.68
C GLY A 66 0.41 -16.54 8.51
N PHE A 67 -0.08 -16.52 7.27
CA PHE A 67 0.76 -16.73 6.08
C PHE A 67 1.64 -15.51 5.83
N PRO A 68 2.98 -15.66 5.82
CA PRO A 68 3.87 -14.53 5.62
C PRO A 68 3.71 -13.92 4.23
N VAL A 69 3.68 -12.59 4.19
CA VAL A 69 3.80 -11.85 2.93
C VAL A 69 5.23 -11.96 2.45
N LYS A 70 5.42 -11.95 1.13
CA LYS A 70 6.75 -11.90 0.49
C LYS A 70 7.39 -10.51 0.69
N ILE A 71 7.80 -10.18 1.93
CA ILE A 71 8.26 -8.84 2.34
C ILE A 71 9.44 -8.35 1.48
N ASN A 72 10.37 -9.24 1.13
CA ASN A 72 11.53 -8.93 0.27
C ASN A 72 11.13 -8.54 -1.17
N LYS A 73 9.88 -8.75 -1.58
CA LYS A 73 9.37 -8.35 -2.90
C LYS A 73 8.64 -7.01 -2.88
N ILE A 74 8.36 -6.46 -1.70
CA ILE A 74 7.66 -5.18 -1.52
C ILE A 74 8.52 -4.10 -0.84
N ASN A 75 9.78 -4.42 -0.52
CA ASN A 75 10.76 -3.49 0.05
C ASN A 75 11.76 -3.06 -1.03
#